data_AF-A0A434MTM2-F1
#
_entry.id   AF-A0A434MTM2-F1
#
_cell.length_a   1.000
_cell.length_b   1.000
_cell.length_c   1.000
_cell.angle_alpha   90.00
_cell.angle_beta   90.00
_cell.angle_gamma   90.00
#
_symmetry.space_group_name_H-M   'P 1'
#
loop_
_entity.id
_entity.type
_entity.pdbx_description
1 polymer ?
#
loop_
_entity_poly.entity_id
_entity_poly.type
_entity_poly.pdbx_seq_one_letter_code
_entity_poly.pdbx_strand_id
1 'polypeptide(L)'
;GNEYMAQPKRGGINGIAAGIIGGVIALAAAGGLQFAGLLGAPGAGEVSSGGVSLDGINGEIASLKSEIAGLKDTAGNNDSSAKVDGLSSALDQVKTDVAALKSAVEQGGAGDTAGLAALGDKVRQIETAVAALGQAGNTAPVDLGPLNEKLAGLDALVKSAGETAKAQEGRLAALEQSVSQLSGKVEAQAAQPKIALAIAASALKAALDRGAPFAAELETFAAISPDAPELATLRSYAQKGVPTRAEIAAEMPAAANAMVAASEPVDQNAGFLQNLLSSAESLVKVRPIGAVEGAGAPEAVARMEVAVNQGDYAKALSEYDTLPEAVKAAGADFAGKLKARLEVEKQLDVLISGAMKA
;
A
#
# COMPACT_ATOMS: atom_id res chain seq x y z
N GLY A 1 25.50 52.72 62.28
CA GLY A 1 24.27 53.29 62.84
C GLY A 1 23.75 54.35 61.90
N ASN A 2 22.56 54.09 61.35
CA ASN A 2 21.49 54.97 60.86
C ASN A 2 21.78 56.12 59.88
N GLU A 3 21.18 55.97 58.69
CA GLU A 3 20.19 56.85 58.03
C GLU A 3 20.25 58.38 58.27
N TYR A 4 20.27 59.19 57.20
CA TYR A 4 19.09 59.86 56.60
C TYR A 4 19.50 60.83 55.44
N MET A 5 18.89 60.59 54.26
CA MET A 5 18.36 61.51 53.23
C MET A 5 19.08 62.82 52.82
N ALA A 6 19.40 62.94 51.52
CA ALA A 6 18.78 63.92 50.59
C ALA A 6 19.20 63.70 49.12
N GLN A 7 18.23 63.77 48.20
CA GLN A 7 18.36 63.70 46.73
C GLN A 7 19.05 64.94 46.12
N PRO A 8 19.50 64.84 44.85
CA PRO A 8 18.82 65.62 43.81
C PRO A 8 18.59 64.90 42.45
N LYS A 9 17.63 65.44 41.68
CA LYS A 9 17.16 65.05 40.33
C LYS A 9 18.14 65.32 39.18
N ARG A 10 18.06 64.48 38.12
CA ARG A 10 18.20 64.69 36.64
C ARG A 10 18.37 63.29 36.02
N GLY A 11 17.81 62.82 34.89
CA GLY A 11 17.03 63.35 33.76
C GLY A 11 17.36 62.45 32.54
N GLY A 12 16.36 61.92 31.81
CA GLY A 12 16.50 61.13 30.56
C GLY A 12 17.11 59.71 30.73
N ILE A 13 16.91 58.69 29.89
CA ILE A 13 16.59 58.58 28.46
C ILE A 13 15.97 57.18 28.21
N ASN A 14 15.08 57.12 27.21
CA ASN A 14 14.60 55.98 26.40
C ASN A 14 15.42 54.68 26.40
N GLY A 15 14.71 53.54 26.39
CA GLY A 15 15.30 52.22 26.14
C GLY A 15 14.26 51.12 25.89
N ILE A 16 13.38 51.29 24.91
CA ILE A 16 12.65 50.17 24.27
C ILE A 16 12.90 50.30 22.76
N ALA A 17 13.09 49.14 22.11
CA ALA A 17 13.15 48.86 20.68
C ALA A 17 14.54 48.52 20.12
N ALA A 18 14.92 47.25 20.28
CA ALA A 18 15.72 46.54 19.30
C ALA A 18 15.39 45.04 19.44
N GLY A 19 14.59 44.49 18.51
CA GLY A 19 14.30 43.06 18.58
C GLY A 19 13.26 42.45 17.64
N ILE A 20 12.87 43.08 16.52
CA ILE A 20 11.97 42.43 15.54
C ILE A 20 12.53 42.39 14.10
N ILE A 21 13.51 43.23 13.74
CA ILE A 21 14.00 43.27 12.35
C ILE A 21 15.07 42.19 12.05
N GLY A 22 15.64 41.52 13.07
CA GLY A 22 16.69 40.50 12.88
C GLY A 22 16.20 39.11 12.45
N GLY A 23 14.91 38.79 12.60
CA GLY A 23 14.39 37.43 12.40
C GLY A 23 14.09 37.05 10.94
N VAL A 24 13.90 38.04 10.06
CA VAL A 24 13.45 37.78 8.67
C VAL A 24 14.64 37.55 7.72
N ILE A 25 15.82 38.09 8.02
CA ILE A 25 17.02 37.92 7.17
C ILE A 25 17.75 36.60 7.48
N ALA A 26 17.63 36.07 8.71
CA ALA A 26 18.27 34.81 9.08
C ALA A 26 17.64 33.57 8.40
N LEU A 27 16.37 33.65 7.98
CA LEU A 27 15.67 32.56 7.30
C LEU A 27 16.05 32.38 5.83
N ALA A 28 16.68 33.38 5.21
CA ALA A 28 17.18 33.27 3.84
C ALA A 28 18.52 32.51 3.72
N ALA A 29 19.29 32.40 4.82
CA ALA A 29 20.60 31.73 4.80
C ALA A 29 20.53 30.22 5.07
N ALA A 30 19.48 29.72 5.74
CA ALA A 30 19.36 28.31 6.12
C ALA A 30 18.81 27.41 4.98
N GLY A 31 18.19 27.98 3.94
CA GLY A 31 17.60 27.23 2.83
C GLY A 31 18.61 26.63 1.84
N GLY A 32 19.86 27.07 1.84
CA GLY A 32 20.87 26.62 0.86
C GLY A 32 21.50 25.25 1.14
N LEU A 33 21.45 24.76 2.39
CA LEU A 33 22.23 23.58 2.78
C LEU A 33 21.52 22.22 2.61
N GLN A 34 20.20 22.20 2.36
CA GLN A 34 19.52 20.95 2.01
C GLN A 34 19.71 20.52 0.54
N PHE A 35 20.31 21.37 -0.30
CA PHE A 35 20.46 21.11 -1.74
C PHE A 35 21.67 20.22 -2.11
N ALA A 36 22.46 19.76 -1.13
CA ALA A 36 23.65 18.93 -1.38
C ALA A 36 23.43 17.40 -1.23
N GLY A 37 22.20 16.94 -0.96
CA GLY A 37 21.84 15.51 -1.08
C GLY A 37 22.58 14.53 -0.16
N LEU A 38 23.16 14.98 0.97
CA LEU A 38 23.97 14.12 1.85
C LEU A 38 23.22 13.52 3.06
N LEU A 39 21.91 13.74 3.20
CA LEU A 39 21.11 13.09 4.25
C LEU A 39 19.94 12.32 3.64
N GLY A 40 19.99 11.00 3.81
CA GLY A 40 19.02 10.05 3.30
C GLY A 40 17.70 9.99 4.07
N ALA A 41 16.68 9.52 3.34
CA ALA A 41 15.39 8.93 3.73
C ALA A 41 14.55 9.62 4.83
N PRO A 42 13.38 10.21 4.51
CA PRO A 42 12.44 10.70 5.51
C PRO A 42 11.63 9.54 6.11
N GLY A 43 11.91 9.21 7.36
CA GLY A 43 10.91 8.63 8.26
C GLY A 43 10.04 9.74 8.83
N ALA A 44 8.72 9.53 8.84
CA ALA A 44 7.69 10.26 9.59
C ALA A 44 7.87 11.80 9.67
N GLY A 45 7.25 12.49 8.71
CA GLY A 45 7.32 13.93 8.51
C GLY A 45 7.02 14.80 9.73
N GLU A 46 7.97 15.66 10.07
CA GLU A 46 7.70 17.10 10.13
C GLU A 46 8.21 17.69 8.82
N VAL A 47 7.31 17.78 7.84
CA VAL A 47 7.51 18.72 6.73
C VAL A 47 7.37 20.09 7.36
N SER A 48 8.47 20.67 7.84
CA SER A 48 8.55 22.10 8.11
C SER A 48 8.47 22.81 6.77
N SER A 49 7.24 22.93 6.26
CA SER A 49 6.90 23.83 5.17
C SER A 49 7.30 25.22 5.62
N GLY A 50 8.38 25.76 5.05
CA GLY A 50 8.73 27.18 5.14
C GLY A 50 7.71 28.07 4.41
N GLY A 51 6.42 27.75 4.53
CA GLY A 51 5.32 28.56 4.05
C GLY A 51 5.09 29.71 5.02
N VAL A 52 4.66 30.84 4.48
CA VAL A 52 4.15 31.96 5.27
C VAL A 52 3.00 31.44 6.14
N SER A 53 3.21 31.37 7.45
CA SER A 53 2.15 30.96 8.38
C SER A 53 1.04 32.00 8.37
N LEU A 54 -0.21 31.57 8.16
CA LEU A 54 -1.41 32.40 8.26
C LEU A 54 -1.51 33.10 9.65
N ASP A 55 -0.86 32.54 10.66
CA ASP A 55 -0.74 33.12 12.00
C ASP A 55 0.09 34.42 12.01
N GLY A 56 1.09 34.56 11.13
CA GLY A 56 1.85 35.80 10.96
C GLY A 56 1.01 36.91 10.33
N ILE A 57 0.19 36.58 9.33
CA ILE A 57 -0.77 37.51 8.70
C ILE A 57 -1.80 37.99 9.72
N ASN A 58 -2.32 37.09 10.57
CA ASN A 58 -3.28 37.44 11.61
C ASN A 58 -2.67 38.35 12.70
N GLY A 59 -1.38 38.17 12.99
CA GLY A 59 -0.61 39.04 13.89
C GLY A 59 -0.47 40.48 13.36
N GLU A 60 -0.12 40.64 12.08
CA GLU A 60 -0.03 41.97 11.43
C GLU A 60 -1.39 42.66 11.37
N ILE A 61 -2.48 41.93 11.06
CA ILE A 61 -3.85 42.45 11.08
C ILE A 61 -4.25 42.95 12.48
N ALA A 62 -3.92 42.19 13.53
CA ALA A 62 -4.21 42.60 14.90
C ALA A 62 -3.44 43.88 15.28
N SER A 63 -2.18 44.00 14.84
CA SER A 63 -1.37 45.18 15.07
C SER A 63 -1.89 46.40 14.30
N LEU A 64 -2.28 46.24 13.03
CA LEU A 64 -2.90 47.28 12.21
C LEU A 64 -4.18 47.81 12.86
N LYS A 65 -5.02 46.94 13.44
CA LYS A 65 -6.23 47.37 14.17
C LYS A 65 -5.90 48.25 15.36
N SER A 66 -4.85 47.91 16.11
CA SER A 66 -4.41 48.70 17.26
C SER A 66 -3.94 50.09 16.85
N GLU A 67 -3.24 50.21 15.72
CA GLU A 67 -2.79 51.51 15.20
C GLU A 67 -3.95 52.36 14.68
N ILE A 68 -4.90 51.76 13.96
CA ILE A 68 -6.12 52.44 13.48
C ILE A 68 -6.96 52.97 14.66
N ALA A 69 -7.06 52.21 15.76
CA ALA A 69 -7.75 52.65 16.97
C ALA A 69 -7.07 53.90 17.59
N GLY A 70 -5.73 53.91 17.69
CA GLY A 70 -4.99 55.09 18.17
C GLY A 70 -5.11 56.31 17.26
N LEU A 71 -5.23 56.09 15.95
CA LEU A 71 -5.50 57.16 14.96
C LEU A 71 -6.90 57.75 15.15
N LYS A 72 -7.90 56.92 15.49
CA LYS A 72 -9.27 57.37 15.76
C LYS A 72 -9.35 58.32 16.96
N ASP A 73 -8.62 58.02 18.02
CA ASP A 73 -8.57 58.85 19.24
C ASP A 73 -7.90 60.21 18.99
N THR A 74 -7.09 60.32 17.94
CA THR A 74 -6.37 61.54 17.56
C THR A 74 -7.13 62.36 16.49
N ALA A 75 -8.05 61.75 15.76
CA ALA A 75 -8.80 62.38 14.66
C ALA A 75 -9.95 63.28 15.16
N GLY A 76 -9.67 64.57 15.36
CA GLY A 76 -10.65 65.55 15.85
C GLY A 76 -11.67 66.11 14.83
N ASN A 77 -11.77 65.55 13.61
CA ASN A 77 -12.62 66.09 12.54
C ASN A 77 -13.52 65.00 11.91
N ASN A 78 -14.78 65.36 11.57
CA ASN A 78 -15.81 64.41 11.13
C ASN A 78 -15.45 63.60 9.86
N ASP A 79 -14.74 64.18 8.89
CA ASP A 79 -14.34 63.50 7.64
C ASP A 79 -13.23 62.46 7.86
N SER A 80 -12.23 62.79 8.69
CA SER A 80 -11.15 61.86 9.06
C SER A 80 -11.68 60.69 9.88
N SER A 81 -12.63 60.94 10.78
CA SER A 81 -13.30 59.91 11.58
C SER A 81 -14.04 58.88 10.70
N ALA A 82 -14.80 59.35 9.70
CA ALA A 82 -15.50 58.46 8.77
C ALA A 82 -14.55 57.59 7.92
N LYS A 83 -13.39 58.13 7.52
CA LYS A 83 -12.37 57.36 6.77
C LYS A 83 -11.65 56.33 7.64
N VAL A 84 -11.38 56.65 8.90
CA VAL A 84 -10.82 55.71 9.89
C VAL A 84 -11.81 54.58 10.19
N ASP A 85 -13.11 54.87 10.29
CA ASP A 85 -14.16 53.86 10.45
C ASP A 85 -14.25 52.91 9.24
N GLY A 86 -14.16 53.46 8.02
CA GLY A 86 -14.08 52.67 6.79
C GLY A 86 -12.86 51.75 6.74
N LEU A 87 -11.70 52.25 7.19
CA LEU A 87 -10.47 51.48 7.28
C LEU A 87 -10.56 50.34 8.32
N SER A 88 -11.17 50.60 9.48
CA SER A 88 -11.43 49.55 10.48
C SER A 88 -12.31 48.45 9.90
N SER A 89 -13.39 48.82 9.20
CA SER A 89 -14.30 47.86 8.57
C SER A 89 -13.63 47.02 7.47
N ALA A 90 -12.76 47.64 6.65
CA ALA A 90 -11.99 46.91 5.65
C ALA A 90 -11.04 45.88 6.29
N LEU A 91 -10.44 46.22 7.44
CA LEU A 91 -9.54 45.32 8.16
C LEU A 91 -10.29 44.20 8.92
N ASP A 92 -11.49 44.48 9.43
CA ASP A 92 -12.42 43.46 9.94
C ASP A 92 -12.77 42.43 8.85
N GLN A 93 -13.00 42.91 7.64
CA GLN A 93 -13.27 42.07 6.51
C GLN A 93 -12.05 41.22 6.12
N VAL A 94 -10.86 41.83 6.05
CA VAL A 94 -9.59 41.11 5.80
C VAL A 94 -9.36 40.00 6.83
N LYS A 95 -9.64 40.26 8.11
CA LYS A 95 -9.56 39.23 9.17
C LYS A 95 -10.52 38.06 8.91
N THR A 96 -11.74 38.37 8.47
CA THR A 96 -12.76 37.35 8.15
C THR A 96 -12.32 36.49 6.96
N ASP A 97 -11.78 37.12 5.91
CA ASP A 97 -11.34 36.41 4.72
C ASP A 97 -10.13 35.49 5.02
N VAL A 98 -9.19 35.94 5.87
CA VAL A 98 -8.06 35.11 6.32
C VAL A 98 -8.53 33.90 7.13
N ALA A 99 -9.55 34.07 7.97
CA ALA A 99 -10.14 32.95 8.72
C ALA A 99 -10.85 31.94 7.80
N ALA A 100 -11.58 32.43 6.80
CA ALA A 100 -12.22 31.59 5.79
C ALA A 100 -11.19 30.81 4.97
N LEU A 101 -10.10 31.48 4.55
CA LEU A 101 -9.00 30.87 3.82
C LEU A 101 -8.30 29.79 4.65
N LYS A 102 -8.04 30.03 5.94
CA LYS A 102 -7.48 29.04 6.86
C LYS A 102 -8.34 27.78 6.92
N SER A 103 -9.65 27.94 7.06
CA SER A 103 -10.58 26.82 7.10
C SER A 103 -10.65 26.03 5.79
N ALA A 104 -10.59 26.72 4.64
CA ALA A 104 -10.57 26.07 3.33
C ALA A 104 -9.30 25.21 3.12
N VAL A 105 -8.15 25.70 3.58
CA VAL A 105 -6.87 24.97 3.54
C VAL A 105 -6.91 23.75 4.47
N GLU A 106 -7.42 23.89 5.69
CA GLU A 106 -7.57 22.78 6.65
C GLU A 106 -8.51 21.68 6.15
N GLN A 107 -9.48 22.02 5.28
CA GLN A 107 -10.42 21.08 4.66
C GLN A 107 -9.87 20.40 3.40
N GLY A 108 -8.58 20.59 3.06
CA GLY A 108 -7.95 19.96 1.91
C GLY A 108 -8.31 20.60 0.57
N GLY A 109 -8.88 21.81 0.58
CA GLY A 109 -9.04 22.60 -0.64
C GLY A 109 -7.68 23.00 -1.20
N ALA A 110 -7.38 22.56 -2.43
CA ALA A 110 -6.26 23.11 -3.19
C ALA A 110 -6.42 24.64 -3.23
N GLY A 111 -5.33 25.35 -2.90
CA GLY A 111 -5.29 26.77 -2.58
C GLY A 111 -6.34 27.62 -3.30
N ASP A 112 -7.17 28.29 -2.50
CA ASP A 112 -8.11 29.27 -3.03
C ASP A 112 -7.33 30.52 -3.46
N THR A 113 -6.69 30.39 -4.63
CA THR A 113 -5.93 31.44 -5.31
C THR A 113 -6.82 32.65 -5.55
N ALA A 114 -8.14 32.44 -5.69
CA ALA A 114 -9.14 33.50 -5.76
C ALA A 114 -9.32 34.19 -4.38
N GLY A 115 -9.35 33.43 -3.29
CA GLY A 115 -9.31 33.95 -1.92
C GLY A 115 -8.06 34.79 -1.61
N LEU A 116 -6.86 34.33 -2.03
CA LEU A 116 -5.63 35.12 -1.88
C LEU A 116 -5.60 36.35 -2.79
N ALA A 117 -6.12 36.25 -4.02
CA ALA A 117 -6.22 37.39 -4.93
C ALA A 117 -7.16 38.47 -4.35
N ALA A 118 -8.33 38.06 -3.83
CA ALA A 118 -9.28 38.95 -3.17
C ALA A 118 -8.66 39.62 -1.93
N LEU A 119 -7.87 38.86 -1.15
CA LEU A 119 -7.14 39.40 -0.01
C LEU A 119 -6.12 40.47 -0.45
N GLY A 120 -5.34 40.19 -1.50
CA GLY A 120 -4.40 41.16 -2.06
C GLY A 120 -5.08 42.43 -2.59
N ASP A 121 -6.26 42.31 -3.20
CA ASP A 121 -7.03 43.46 -3.68
C ASP A 121 -7.54 44.33 -2.52
N LYS A 122 -7.98 43.71 -1.41
CA LYS A 122 -8.40 44.44 -0.20
C LYS A 122 -7.24 45.15 0.48
N VAL A 123 -6.05 44.55 0.51
CA VAL A 123 -4.84 45.20 1.03
C VAL A 123 -4.51 46.46 0.21
N ARG A 124 -4.59 46.43 -1.12
CA ARG A 124 -4.39 47.62 -1.97
C ARG A 124 -5.46 48.70 -1.80
N GLN A 125 -6.71 48.30 -1.55
CA GLN A 125 -7.78 49.25 -1.23
C GLN A 125 -7.50 49.96 0.10
N ILE A 126 -6.99 49.23 1.10
CA ILE A 126 -6.56 49.79 2.38
C ILE A 126 -5.37 50.75 2.17
N GLU A 127 -4.37 50.40 1.35
CA GLU A 127 -3.24 51.28 1.01
C GLU A 127 -3.72 52.60 0.40
N THR A 128 -4.67 52.53 -0.51
CA THR A 128 -5.26 53.70 -1.17
C THR A 128 -6.02 54.59 -0.16
N ALA A 129 -6.78 53.98 0.75
CA ALA A 129 -7.51 54.70 1.79
C ALA A 129 -6.57 55.40 2.79
N VAL A 130 -5.48 54.73 3.20
CA VAL A 130 -4.44 55.29 4.07
C VAL A 130 -3.71 56.45 3.40
N ALA A 131 -3.38 56.33 2.10
CA ALA A 131 -2.79 57.44 1.35
C ALA A 131 -3.72 58.65 1.24
N ALA A 132 -5.04 58.42 1.07
CA ALA A 132 -6.04 59.48 1.03
C ALA A 132 -6.24 60.16 2.40
N LEU A 133 -6.09 59.43 3.51
CA LEU A 133 -6.06 59.97 4.87
C LEU A 133 -4.87 60.92 5.07
N GLY A 134 -3.69 60.56 4.56
CA GLY A 134 -2.49 61.41 4.62
C GLY A 134 -2.62 62.73 3.87
N GLN A 135 -3.40 62.76 2.78
CA GLN A 135 -3.64 63.99 2.01
C GLN A 135 -4.74 64.89 2.58
N ALA A 136 -5.64 64.35 3.41
CA ALA A 136 -6.73 65.12 4.03
C ALA A 136 -6.29 65.92 5.28
N GLY A 137 -5.10 65.64 5.83
CA GLY A 137 -4.58 66.24 7.06
C GLY A 137 -3.95 67.62 6.86
N ASN A 138 -4.76 68.67 6.70
CA ASN A 138 -4.26 70.06 6.61
C ASN A 138 -4.24 70.82 7.97
N THR A 139 -4.42 70.14 9.11
CA THR A 139 -4.49 70.82 10.44
C THR A 139 -3.77 70.13 11.61
N ALA A 140 -3.12 68.98 11.43
CA ALA A 140 -2.06 68.45 12.32
C ALA A 140 -1.39 67.25 11.63
N PRO A 141 -0.05 67.06 11.73
CA PRO A 141 0.61 65.91 11.13
C PRO A 141 0.24 64.65 11.91
N VAL A 142 -0.63 63.83 11.32
CA VAL A 142 -0.88 62.46 11.79
C VAL A 142 0.26 61.58 11.26
N ASP A 143 0.99 60.90 12.14
CA ASP A 143 2.06 59.99 11.73
C ASP A 143 1.48 58.69 11.18
N LEU A 144 1.59 58.51 9.86
CA LEU A 144 1.15 57.31 9.14
C LEU A 144 2.30 56.34 8.83
N GLY A 145 3.54 56.66 9.24
CA GLY A 145 4.72 55.84 8.98
C GLY A 145 4.57 54.39 9.47
N PRO A 146 4.21 54.17 10.74
CA PRO A 146 4.00 52.81 11.28
C PRO A 146 2.93 52.02 10.54
N LEU A 147 1.82 52.67 10.19
CA LEU A 147 0.70 52.03 9.48
C LEU A 147 1.11 51.62 8.06
N ASN A 148 1.87 52.47 7.38
CA ASN A 148 2.37 52.22 6.04
C ASN A 148 3.42 51.09 6.02
N GLU A 149 4.28 51.00 7.05
CA GLU A 149 5.24 49.89 7.21
C GLU A 149 4.52 48.54 7.41
N LYS A 150 3.52 48.49 8.28
CA LYS A 150 2.75 47.25 8.52
C LYS A 150 1.96 46.79 7.31
N LEU A 151 1.41 47.75 6.56
CA LEU A 151 0.64 47.46 5.37
C LEU A 151 1.52 46.92 4.24
N ALA A 152 2.73 47.46 4.09
CA ALA A 152 3.74 46.91 3.19
C ALA A 152 4.18 45.49 3.61
N GLY A 153 4.31 45.24 4.91
CA GLY A 153 4.56 43.90 5.46
C GLY A 153 3.43 42.91 5.14
N LEU A 154 2.18 43.33 5.29
CA LEU A 154 1.00 42.54 4.96
C LEU A 154 0.92 42.22 3.46
N ASP A 155 1.16 43.19 2.57
CA ASP A 155 1.20 42.98 1.12
C ASP A 155 2.30 41.98 0.71
N ALA A 156 3.49 42.08 1.31
CA ALA A 156 4.59 41.14 1.08
C ALA A 156 4.23 39.70 1.50
N LEU A 157 3.60 39.53 2.67
CA LEU A 157 3.15 38.23 3.17
C LEU A 157 2.07 37.61 2.27
N VAL A 158 1.10 38.41 1.81
CA VAL A 158 0.04 37.96 0.90
C VAL A 158 0.62 37.52 -0.45
N LYS A 159 1.58 38.27 -1.01
CA LYS A 159 2.27 37.88 -2.26
C LYS A 159 3.03 36.57 -2.11
N SER A 160 3.81 36.41 -1.04
CA SER A 160 4.59 35.20 -0.78
C SER A 160 3.69 33.98 -0.53
N ALA A 161 2.56 34.16 0.15
CA ALA A 161 1.54 33.12 0.30
C ALA A 161 0.96 32.71 -1.07
N GLY A 162 0.73 33.67 -1.97
CA GLY A 162 0.25 33.43 -3.34
C GLY A 162 1.22 32.62 -4.19
N GLU A 163 2.51 32.91 -4.12
CA GLU A 163 3.56 32.16 -4.81
C GLU A 163 3.69 30.74 -4.28
N THR A 164 3.61 30.58 -2.95
CA THR A 164 3.65 29.26 -2.29
C THR A 164 2.45 28.41 -2.69
N ALA A 165 1.25 28.99 -2.72
CA ALA A 165 0.03 28.30 -3.15
C ALA A 165 0.13 27.80 -4.61
N LYS A 166 0.61 28.64 -5.54
CA LYS A 166 0.86 28.23 -6.93
C LYS A 166 1.88 27.11 -7.05
N ALA A 167 2.94 27.16 -6.26
CA ALA A 167 3.95 26.10 -6.24
C ALA A 167 3.39 24.77 -5.71
N GLN A 168 2.51 24.82 -4.72
CA GLN A 168 1.82 23.63 -4.19
C GLN A 168 0.83 23.06 -5.21
N GLU A 169 0.06 23.90 -5.90
CA GLU A 169 -0.84 23.48 -6.98
C GLU A 169 -0.08 22.77 -8.11
N GLY A 170 1.07 23.30 -8.52
CA GLY A 170 1.94 22.63 -9.50
C GLY A 170 2.47 21.28 -9.03
N ARG A 171 2.79 21.13 -7.74
CA ARG A 171 3.20 19.84 -7.15
C ARG A 171 2.05 18.85 -7.07
N LEU A 172 0.84 19.32 -6.74
CA LEU A 172 -0.35 18.49 -6.70
C LEU A 172 -0.67 17.95 -8.09
N ALA A 173 -0.67 18.81 -9.11
CA ALA A 173 -0.86 18.40 -10.51
C ALA A 173 0.21 17.38 -10.96
N ALA A 174 1.47 17.59 -10.59
CA ALA A 174 2.55 16.64 -10.89
C ALA A 174 2.37 15.30 -10.16
N LEU A 175 1.88 15.32 -8.92
CA LEU A 175 1.59 14.11 -8.15
C LEU A 175 0.41 13.35 -8.75
N GLU A 176 -0.68 14.03 -9.10
CA GLU A 176 -1.84 13.45 -9.79
C GLU A 176 -1.43 12.80 -11.12
N GLN A 177 -0.59 13.49 -11.92
CA GLN A 177 -0.03 12.94 -13.14
C GLN A 177 0.84 11.70 -12.86
N SER A 178 1.66 11.72 -11.81
CA SER A 178 2.50 10.58 -11.42
C SER A 178 1.66 9.38 -10.97
N VAL A 179 0.59 9.62 -10.20
CA VAL A 179 -0.36 8.58 -9.77
C VAL A 179 -1.07 7.98 -10.99
N SER A 180 -1.58 8.81 -11.90
CA SER A 180 -2.23 8.34 -13.13
C SER A 180 -1.28 7.51 -14.01
N GLN A 181 -0.02 7.94 -14.16
CA GLN A 181 1.00 7.20 -14.90
C GLN A 181 1.36 5.88 -14.22
N LEU A 182 1.44 5.87 -12.89
CA LEU A 182 1.77 4.66 -12.14
C LEU A 182 0.63 3.63 -12.23
N SER A 183 -0.62 4.06 -12.05
CA SER A 183 -1.79 3.23 -12.32
C SER A 183 -1.70 2.63 -13.71
N GLY A 184 -1.57 3.47 -14.75
CA GLY A 184 -1.50 2.97 -16.13
C GLY A 184 -0.38 1.95 -16.37
N LYS A 185 0.78 2.08 -15.69
CA LYS A 185 1.85 1.07 -15.73
C LYS A 185 1.47 -0.23 -15.01
N VAL A 186 0.81 -0.14 -13.87
CA VAL A 186 0.30 -1.30 -13.12
C VAL A 186 -0.76 -2.04 -13.93
N GLU A 187 -1.73 -1.33 -14.52
CA GLU A 187 -2.72 -1.96 -15.40
C GLU A 187 -2.08 -2.56 -16.65
N ALA A 188 -1.12 -1.88 -17.28
CA ALA A 188 -0.38 -2.42 -18.44
C ALA A 188 0.48 -3.66 -18.10
N GLN A 189 0.98 -3.75 -16.85
CA GLN A 189 1.67 -4.93 -16.34
C GLN A 189 0.69 -6.07 -16.01
N ALA A 190 -0.45 -5.77 -15.37
CA ALA A 190 -1.49 -6.76 -15.09
C ALA A 190 -2.10 -7.33 -16.38
N ALA A 191 -2.18 -6.52 -17.45
CA ALA A 191 -2.61 -6.93 -18.77
C ALA A 191 -1.56 -7.74 -19.55
N GLN A 192 -0.35 -7.94 -19.01
CA GLN A 192 0.66 -8.79 -19.65
C GLN A 192 0.16 -10.25 -19.64
N PRO A 193 0.01 -10.90 -20.81
CA PRO A 193 -0.47 -12.28 -20.90
C PRO A 193 0.33 -13.25 -20.01
N LYS A 194 1.64 -13.03 -19.86
CA LYS A 194 2.51 -13.85 -19.00
C LYS A 194 2.14 -13.82 -17.52
N ILE A 195 1.82 -12.64 -16.98
CA ILE A 195 1.45 -12.49 -15.57
C ILE A 195 0.06 -13.07 -15.34
N ALA A 196 -0.88 -12.79 -16.25
CA ALA A 196 -2.21 -13.37 -16.20
C ALA A 196 -2.18 -14.91 -16.29
N LEU A 197 -1.34 -15.47 -17.17
CA LEU A 197 -1.12 -16.92 -17.29
C LEU A 197 -0.48 -17.52 -16.03
N ALA A 198 0.50 -16.85 -15.41
CA ALA A 198 1.11 -17.33 -14.17
C ALA A 198 0.10 -17.37 -13.01
N ILE A 199 -0.79 -16.38 -12.92
CA ILE A 199 -1.88 -16.36 -11.93
C ILE A 199 -2.89 -17.48 -12.22
N ALA A 200 -3.31 -17.63 -13.47
CA ALA A 200 -4.25 -18.68 -13.88
C ALA A 200 -3.66 -20.08 -13.63
N ALA A 201 -2.38 -20.28 -13.94
CA ALA A 201 -1.62 -21.50 -13.62
C ALA A 201 -1.59 -21.81 -12.12
N SER A 202 -1.32 -20.79 -11.29
CA SER A 202 -1.31 -20.94 -9.83
C SER A 202 -2.70 -21.29 -9.30
N ALA A 203 -3.75 -20.65 -9.80
CA ALA A 203 -5.13 -20.97 -9.45
C ALA A 203 -5.52 -22.40 -9.83
N LEU A 204 -5.14 -22.84 -11.05
CA LEU A 204 -5.37 -24.20 -11.54
C LEU A 204 -4.63 -25.24 -10.68
N LYS A 205 -3.36 -24.97 -10.33
CA LYS A 205 -2.60 -25.81 -9.39
C LYS A 205 -3.27 -25.89 -8.02
N ALA A 206 -3.73 -24.76 -7.47
CA ALA A 206 -4.41 -24.73 -6.18
C ALA A 206 -5.74 -25.51 -6.20
N ALA A 207 -6.50 -25.43 -7.30
CA ALA A 207 -7.72 -26.22 -7.48
C ALA A 207 -7.41 -27.73 -7.53
N LEU A 208 -6.37 -28.12 -8.27
CA LEU A 208 -5.88 -29.49 -8.35
C LEU A 208 -5.42 -30.01 -6.98
N ASP A 209 -4.69 -29.20 -6.22
CA ASP A 209 -4.21 -29.57 -4.87
C ASP A 209 -5.37 -29.77 -3.88
N ARG A 210 -6.51 -29.08 -4.09
CA ARG A 210 -7.76 -29.32 -3.34
C ARG A 210 -8.58 -30.54 -3.82
N GLY A 211 -8.30 -31.06 -5.01
CA GLY A 211 -9.01 -32.20 -5.61
C GLY A 211 -10.44 -31.90 -6.09
N ALA A 212 -10.88 -30.64 -6.01
CA ALA A 212 -12.18 -30.20 -6.50
C ALA A 212 -12.22 -30.15 -8.04
N PRO A 213 -13.41 -30.15 -8.66
CA PRO A 213 -13.56 -29.79 -10.06
C PRO A 213 -12.87 -28.45 -10.35
N PHE A 214 -12.09 -28.39 -11.43
CA PHE A 214 -11.22 -27.25 -11.78
C PHE A 214 -11.55 -26.67 -13.17
N ALA A 215 -12.75 -26.92 -13.67
CA ALA A 215 -13.19 -26.48 -14.99
C ALA A 215 -13.19 -24.95 -15.14
N ALA A 216 -13.59 -24.21 -14.09
CA ALA A 216 -13.62 -22.76 -14.13
C ALA A 216 -12.21 -22.15 -14.27
N GLU A 217 -11.26 -22.66 -13.50
CA GLU A 217 -9.85 -22.27 -13.55
C GLU A 217 -9.21 -22.64 -14.89
N LEU A 218 -9.55 -23.82 -15.43
CA LEU A 218 -9.08 -24.26 -16.73
C LEU A 218 -9.60 -23.39 -17.89
N GLU A 219 -10.88 -23.00 -17.86
CA GLU A 219 -11.43 -22.10 -18.88
C GLU A 219 -10.88 -20.67 -18.74
N THR A 220 -10.58 -20.23 -17.52
CA THR A 220 -9.89 -18.95 -17.28
C THR A 220 -8.49 -18.97 -17.90
N PHE A 221 -7.76 -20.08 -17.77
CA PHE A 221 -6.47 -20.25 -18.44
C PHE A 221 -6.65 -20.29 -19.97
N ALA A 222 -7.62 -21.05 -20.47
CA ALA A 222 -7.89 -21.22 -21.89
C ALA A 222 -8.31 -19.91 -22.58
N ALA A 223 -8.95 -18.98 -21.86
CA ALA A 223 -9.28 -17.66 -22.38
C ALA A 223 -8.02 -16.83 -22.72
N ILE A 224 -6.89 -17.11 -22.07
CA ILE A 224 -5.63 -16.39 -22.27
C ILE A 224 -4.70 -17.15 -23.23
N SER A 225 -4.68 -18.49 -23.17
CA SER A 225 -3.87 -19.37 -24.03
C SER A 225 -4.72 -20.49 -24.64
N PRO A 226 -5.56 -20.19 -25.66
CA PRO A 226 -6.53 -21.15 -26.21
C PRO A 226 -5.88 -22.29 -27.02
N ASP A 227 -4.69 -22.06 -27.58
CA ASP A 227 -4.02 -22.99 -28.50
C ASP A 227 -3.20 -24.08 -27.79
N ALA A 228 -3.22 -24.11 -26.46
CA ALA A 228 -2.48 -25.08 -25.68
C ALA A 228 -3.07 -26.50 -25.86
N PRO A 229 -2.32 -27.48 -26.41
CA PRO A 229 -2.84 -28.82 -26.70
C PRO A 229 -3.23 -29.60 -25.45
N GLU A 230 -2.63 -29.27 -24.30
CA GLU A 230 -2.87 -29.92 -23.01
C GLU A 230 -4.30 -29.66 -22.48
N LEU A 231 -4.94 -28.57 -22.93
CA LEU A 231 -6.29 -28.19 -22.49
C LEU A 231 -7.34 -29.26 -22.81
N ALA A 232 -7.20 -29.95 -23.95
CA ALA A 232 -8.14 -31.01 -24.34
C ALA A 232 -8.13 -32.16 -23.33
N THR A 233 -6.94 -32.61 -22.95
CA THR A 233 -6.77 -33.67 -21.94
C THR A 233 -7.24 -33.20 -20.57
N LEU A 234 -6.85 -32.00 -20.14
CA LEU A 234 -7.23 -31.46 -18.83
C LEU A 234 -8.75 -31.30 -18.68
N ARG A 235 -9.47 -30.90 -19.74
CA ARG A 235 -10.94 -30.76 -19.72
C ARG A 235 -11.66 -32.07 -19.39
N SER A 236 -11.10 -33.21 -19.82
CA SER A 236 -11.70 -34.52 -19.52
C SER A 236 -11.71 -34.86 -18.03
N TYR A 237 -10.76 -34.31 -17.27
CA TYR A 237 -10.66 -34.46 -15.82
C TYR A 237 -11.30 -33.30 -15.05
N ALA A 238 -11.38 -32.11 -15.64
CA ALA A 238 -11.76 -30.88 -14.96
C ALA A 238 -13.16 -30.89 -14.33
N GLN A 239 -14.12 -31.60 -14.95
CA GLN A 239 -15.49 -31.67 -14.45
C GLN A 239 -15.66 -32.54 -13.21
N LYS A 240 -14.86 -33.62 -13.12
CA LYS A 240 -14.91 -34.57 -12.00
C LYS A 240 -13.91 -34.22 -10.90
N GLY A 241 -12.85 -33.50 -11.25
CA GLY A 241 -11.65 -33.39 -10.43
C GLY A 241 -10.84 -34.70 -10.46
N VAL A 242 -9.68 -34.67 -9.83
CA VAL A 242 -8.87 -35.86 -9.57
C VAL A 242 -8.58 -35.95 -8.08
N PRO A 243 -8.52 -37.17 -7.51
CA PRO A 243 -8.19 -37.35 -6.10
C PRO A 243 -6.92 -36.60 -5.70
N THR A 244 -6.93 -36.03 -4.49
CA THR A 244 -5.77 -35.40 -3.89
C THR A 244 -4.71 -36.45 -3.56
N ARG A 245 -3.47 -35.99 -3.42
CA ARG A 245 -2.36 -36.86 -2.99
C ARG A 245 -2.63 -37.49 -1.61
N ALA A 246 -3.29 -36.74 -0.72
CA ALA A 246 -3.67 -37.21 0.61
C ALA A 246 -4.75 -38.30 0.56
N GLU A 247 -5.77 -38.15 -0.28
CA GLU A 247 -6.79 -39.17 -0.50
C GLU A 247 -6.18 -40.44 -1.12
N ILE A 248 -5.30 -40.30 -2.11
CA ILE A 248 -4.60 -41.44 -2.72
C ILE A 248 -3.76 -42.18 -1.67
N ALA A 249 -3.00 -41.47 -0.83
CA ALA A 249 -2.22 -42.09 0.23
C ALA A 249 -3.11 -42.78 1.28
N ALA A 250 -4.26 -42.20 1.61
CA ALA A 250 -5.20 -42.78 2.57
C ALA A 250 -5.88 -44.06 2.05
N GLU A 251 -6.11 -44.18 0.74
CA GLU A 251 -6.71 -45.36 0.11
C GLU A 251 -5.71 -46.50 -0.13
N MET A 252 -4.41 -46.20 -0.14
CA MET A 252 -3.34 -47.15 -0.47
C MET A 252 -3.34 -48.42 0.40
N PRO A 253 -3.51 -48.38 1.74
CA PRO A 253 -3.49 -49.59 2.57
C PRO A 253 -4.63 -50.56 2.22
N ALA A 254 -5.82 -50.03 1.91
CA ALA A 254 -6.97 -50.85 1.51
C ALA A 254 -6.73 -51.51 0.15
N ALA A 255 -6.17 -50.76 -0.81
CA ALA A 255 -5.78 -51.29 -2.12
C ALA A 255 -4.69 -52.36 -2.00
N ALA A 256 -3.64 -52.12 -1.20
CA ALA A 256 -2.58 -53.10 -0.93
C ALA A 256 -3.14 -54.40 -0.36
N ASN A 257 -4.01 -54.33 0.64
CA ASN A 257 -4.60 -55.52 1.24
C ASN A 257 -5.41 -56.34 0.23
N ALA A 258 -6.21 -55.68 -0.62
CA ALA A 258 -6.96 -56.36 -1.68
C ALA A 258 -6.03 -57.03 -2.70
N MET A 259 -4.96 -56.35 -3.08
CA MET A 259 -3.96 -56.85 -4.03
C MET A 259 -3.15 -58.03 -3.47
N VAL A 260 -2.73 -57.96 -2.21
CA VAL A 260 -2.04 -59.07 -1.52
C VAL A 260 -2.96 -60.27 -1.36
N ALA A 261 -4.22 -60.07 -0.96
CA ALA A 261 -5.20 -61.16 -0.86
C ALA A 261 -5.45 -61.86 -2.21
N ALA A 262 -5.45 -61.11 -3.31
CA ALA A 262 -5.56 -61.66 -4.66
C ALA A 262 -4.30 -62.41 -5.14
N SER A 263 -3.19 -62.32 -4.40
CA SER A 263 -1.95 -63.05 -4.67
C SER A 263 -1.84 -64.39 -3.92
N GLU A 264 -2.69 -64.63 -2.92
CA GLU A 264 -2.68 -65.90 -2.19
C GLU A 264 -3.24 -67.04 -3.08
N PRO A 265 -2.54 -68.19 -3.17
CA PRO A 265 -3.08 -69.34 -3.87
C PRO A 265 -4.36 -69.82 -3.15
N VAL A 266 -5.51 -69.76 -3.83
CA VAL A 266 -6.68 -70.52 -3.39
C VAL A 266 -6.39 -71.99 -3.69
N ASP A 267 -5.76 -72.66 -2.73
CA ASP A 267 -5.47 -74.08 -2.84
C ASP A 267 -6.76 -74.89 -2.64
N GLN A 268 -7.50 -75.09 -3.72
CA GLN A 268 -8.74 -75.88 -3.72
C GLN A 268 -8.49 -77.38 -3.47
N ASN A 269 -7.23 -77.81 -3.34
CA ASN A 269 -6.82 -79.20 -3.12
C ASN A 269 -5.83 -79.39 -1.96
N ALA A 270 -5.60 -78.39 -1.10
CA ALA A 270 -4.83 -78.55 0.14
C ALA A 270 -5.66 -79.37 1.15
N GLY A 271 -5.66 -80.68 0.94
CA GLY A 271 -6.36 -81.64 1.77
C GLY A 271 -6.00 -81.47 3.25
N PHE A 272 -7.04 -81.55 4.08
CA PHE A 272 -7.04 -81.53 5.55
C PHE A 272 -5.92 -82.31 6.26
N LEU A 273 -5.23 -83.21 5.56
CA LEU A 273 -4.15 -84.05 6.07
C LEU A 273 -2.77 -83.35 6.07
N GLN A 274 -2.54 -82.32 5.26
CA GLN A 274 -1.28 -81.56 5.27
C GLN A 274 -1.22 -80.57 6.46
N ASN A 275 -2.36 -79.97 6.82
CA ASN A 275 -2.48 -79.05 7.96
C ASN A 275 -2.22 -79.70 9.33
N LEU A 276 -2.41 -81.02 9.45
CA LEU A 276 -2.12 -81.73 10.70
C LEU A 276 -0.61 -81.93 10.89
N LEU A 277 0.14 -82.13 9.80
CA LEU A 277 1.60 -82.32 9.86
C LEU A 277 2.33 -80.98 10.09
N SER A 278 1.81 -79.88 9.52
CA SER A 278 2.36 -78.52 9.70
C SER A 278 2.18 -77.94 11.12
N SER A 279 1.26 -78.50 11.92
CA SER A 279 0.99 -78.02 13.28
C SER A 279 2.05 -78.44 14.31
N ALA A 280 2.97 -79.36 13.96
CA ALA A 280 4.03 -79.84 14.87
C ALA A 280 5.35 -79.04 14.79
N GLU A 281 5.57 -78.24 13.73
CA GLU A 281 6.84 -77.53 13.50
C GLU A 281 6.83 -76.04 13.92
N SER A 282 5.73 -75.56 14.53
CA SER A 282 5.47 -74.13 14.74
C SER A 282 6.22 -73.45 15.91
N LEU A 283 7.24 -74.06 16.51
CA LEU A 283 7.89 -73.47 17.70
C LEU A 283 9.16 -72.65 17.45
N VAL A 284 9.63 -72.49 16.21
CA VAL A 284 10.78 -71.62 15.92
C VAL A 284 10.60 -70.88 14.60
N LYS A 285 9.84 -69.78 14.62
CA LYS A 285 9.76 -68.85 13.48
C LYS A 285 10.59 -67.60 13.80
N VAL A 286 11.88 -67.66 13.46
CA VAL A 286 12.77 -66.49 13.45
C VAL A 286 12.31 -65.60 12.29
N ARG A 287 11.84 -64.38 12.59
CA ARG A 287 11.59 -63.33 11.58
C ARG A 287 12.93 -62.77 11.10
N PRO A 288 13.27 -62.86 9.81
CA PRO A 288 14.30 -62.01 9.24
C PRO A 288 13.82 -60.57 9.26
N ILE A 289 14.62 -59.69 9.87
CA ILE A 289 14.53 -58.25 9.72
C ILE A 289 15.43 -57.87 8.54
N GLY A 290 14.84 -57.37 7.46
CA GLY A 290 15.57 -56.94 6.27
C GLY A 290 14.61 -56.48 5.19
N ALA A 291 14.99 -55.44 4.44
CA ALA A 291 14.21 -54.88 3.34
C ALA A 291 13.74 -56.00 2.39
N VAL A 292 12.46 -55.95 2.00
CA VAL A 292 11.84 -56.99 1.18
C VAL A 292 12.39 -56.91 -0.25
N GLU A 293 13.54 -57.56 -0.49
CA GLU A 293 14.03 -57.92 -1.81
C GLU A 293 13.35 -59.23 -2.23
N GLY A 294 12.30 -59.11 -3.04
CA GLY A 294 11.60 -60.23 -3.65
C GLY A 294 10.87 -59.79 -4.92
N ALA A 295 10.82 -60.68 -5.91
CA ALA A 295 10.05 -60.52 -7.14
C ALA A 295 8.57 -60.96 -6.99
N GLY A 296 8.14 -61.27 -5.76
CA GLY A 296 6.79 -61.69 -5.46
C GLY A 296 5.80 -60.52 -5.48
N ALA A 297 4.52 -60.86 -5.65
CA ALA A 297 3.44 -59.88 -5.69
C ALA A 297 3.31 -59.07 -4.38
N PRO A 298 3.46 -59.64 -3.17
CA PRO A 298 3.45 -58.86 -1.93
C PRO A 298 4.59 -57.83 -1.83
N GLU A 299 5.79 -58.18 -2.31
CA GLU A 299 6.96 -57.29 -2.30
C GLU A 299 6.79 -56.12 -3.28
N ALA A 300 6.25 -56.38 -4.47
CA ALA A 300 5.94 -55.34 -5.45
C ALA A 300 4.80 -54.41 -4.96
N VAL A 301 3.77 -54.94 -4.29
CA VAL A 301 2.73 -54.11 -3.65
C VAL A 301 3.31 -53.25 -2.52
N ALA A 302 4.24 -53.77 -1.72
CA ALA A 302 4.93 -52.99 -0.70
C ALA A 302 5.79 -51.86 -1.29
N ARG A 303 6.51 -52.12 -2.40
CA ARG A 303 7.25 -51.06 -3.12
C ARG A 303 6.32 -50.01 -3.73
N MET A 304 5.17 -50.43 -4.24
CA MET A 304 4.13 -49.53 -4.73
C MET A 304 3.61 -48.61 -3.60
N GLU A 305 3.32 -49.14 -2.42
CA GLU A 305 2.87 -48.36 -1.26
C GLU A 305 3.89 -47.30 -0.84
N VAL A 306 5.18 -47.67 -0.80
CA VAL A 306 6.26 -46.71 -0.52
C VAL A 306 6.29 -45.60 -1.57
N ALA A 307 6.19 -45.94 -2.84
CA ALA A 307 6.19 -44.96 -3.93
C ALA A 307 4.98 -44.02 -3.87
N VAL A 308 3.78 -44.52 -3.54
CA VAL A 308 2.58 -43.70 -3.34
C VAL A 308 2.74 -42.72 -2.19
N ASN A 309 3.27 -43.18 -1.05
CA ASN A 309 3.51 -42.33 0.12
C ASN A 309 4.59 -41.26 -0.14
N GLN A 310 5.52 -41.53 -1.06
CA GLN A 310 6.51 -40.56 -1.54
C GLN A 310 5.96 -39.61 -2.62
N GLY A 311 4.75 -39.83 -3.11
CA GLY A 311 4.16 -39.09 -4.23
C GLY A 311 4.80 -39.40 -5.58
N ASP A 312 5.54 -40.51 -5.70
CA ASP A 312 6.14 -41.00 -6.93
C ASP A 312 5.17 -41.97 -7.62
N TYR A 313 4.14 -41.41 -8.25
CA TYR A 313 3.10 -42.20 -8.92
C TYR A 313 3.61 -42.91 -10.18
N ALA A 314 4.65 -42.40 -10.82
CA ALA A 314 5.27 -43.07 -11.96
C ALA A 314 5.92 -44.39 -11.52
N LYS A 315 6.69 -44.36 -10.42
CA LYS A 315 7.28 -45.56 -9.83
C LYS A 315 6.22 -46.52 -9.29
N ALA A 316 5.19 -46.01 -8.61
CA ALA A 316 4.09 -46.83 -8.12
C ALA A 316 3.40 -47.61 -9.26
N LEU A 317 3.12 -46.94 -10.38
CA LEU A 317 2.52 -47.57 -11.55
C LEU A 317 3.47 -48.58 -12.22
N SER A 318 4.78 -48.33 -12.22
CA SER A 318 5.75 -49.30 -12.74
C SER A 318 5.79 -50.59 -11.92
N GLU A 319 5.70 -50.50 -10.59
CA GLU A 319 5.60 -51.68 -9.71
C GLU A 319 4.26 -52.40 -9.95
N TYR A 320 3.17 -51.65 -10.07
CA TYR A 320 1.85 -52.19 -10.41
C TYR A 320 1.88 -52.99 -11.73
N ASP A 321 2.61 -52.51 -12.74
CA ASP A 321 2.73 -53.16 -14.05
C ASP A 321 3.53 -54.48 -14.00
N THR A 322 4.30 -54.74 -12.95
CA THR A 322 4.98 -56.04 -12.74
C THR A 322 4.10 -57.10 -12.11
N LEU A 323 2.94 -56.73 -11.56
CA LEU A 323 2.08 -57.63 -10.80
C LEU A 323 1.33 -58.64 -11.70
N PRO A 324 1.00 -59.85 -11.19
CA PRO A 324 0.13 -60.80 -11.88
C PRO A 324 -1.25 -60.21 -12.18
N GLU A 325 -1.94 -60.69 -13.21
CA GLU A 325 -3.24 -60.13 -13.63
C GLU A 325 -4.30 -60.12 -12.53
N ALA A 326 -4.38 -61.18 -11.72
CA ALA A 326 -5.33 -61.25 -10.60
C ALA A 326 -5.10 -60.12 -9.58
N VAL A 327 -3.84 -59.80 -9.31
CA VAL A 327 -3.41 -58.74 -8.39
C VAL A 327 -3.65 -57.37 -9.00
N LYS A 328 -3.36 -57.20 -10.30
CA LYS A 328 -3.70 -55.97 -11.04
C LYS A 328 -5.20 -55.70 -11.03
N ALA A 329 -6.01 -56.71 -11.28
CA ALA A 329 -7.47 -56.59 -11.28
C ALA A 329 -7.99 -56.08 -9.93
N ALA A 330 -7.45 -56.61 -8.83
CA ALA A 330 -7.82 -56.17 -7.47
C ALA A 330 -7.43 -54.71 -7.16
N GLY A 331 -6.40 -54.17 -7.83
CA GLY A 331 -5.94 -52.78 -7.67
C GLY A 331 -6.32 -51.84 -8.81
N ALA A 332 -7.16 -52.25 -9.76
CA ALA A 332 -7.38 -51.52 -11.02
C ALA A 332 -7.95 -50.12 -10.80
N ASP A 333 -8.94 -49.97 -9.91
CA ASP A 333 -9.55 -48.68 -9.60
C ASP A 333 -8.54 -47.71 -8.97
N PHE A 334 -7.72 -48.22 -8.05
CA PHE A 334 -6.67 -47.44 -7.40
C PHE A 334 -5.60 -47.01 -8.40
N ALA A 335 -5.11 -47.93 -9.23
CA ALA A 335 -4.17 -47.61 -10.31
C ALA A 335 -4.75 -46.57 -11.30
N GLY A 336 -6.06 -46.60 -11.55
CA GLY A 336 -6.78 -45.60 -12.34
C GLY A 336 -6.69 -44.19 -11.72
N LYS A 337 -6.84 -44.06 -10.39
CA LYS A 337 -6.69 -42.79 -9.68
C LYS A 337 -5.26 -42.24 -9.75
N LEU A 338 -4.26 -43.11 -9.60
CA LEU A 338 -2.84 -42.76 -9.76
C LEU A 338 -2.55 -42.24 -11.18
N LYS A 339 -3.02 -42.97 -12.20
CA LYS A 339 -2.86 -42.59 -13.61
C LYS A 339 -3.51 -41.23 -13.90
N ALA A 340 -4.74 -41.02 -13.43
CA ALA A 340 -5.44 -39.76 -13.63
C ALA A 340 -4.70 -38.58 -12.98
N ARG A 341 -4.23 -38.75 -11.74
CA ARG A 341 -3.49 -37.70 -11.03
C ARG A 341 -2.17 -37.37 -11.72
N LEU A 342 -1.40 -38.41 -12.08
CA LEU A 342 -0.11 -38.26 -12.75
C LEU A 342 -0.27 -37.57 -14.12
N GLU A 343 -1.28 -37.96 -14.90
CA GLU A 343 -1.54 -37.36 -16.20
C GLU A 343 -1.90 -35.88 -16.08
N VAL A 344 -2.82 -35.53 -15.17
CA VAL A 344 -3.20 -34.12 -14.95
C VAL A 344 -2.01 -33.29 -14.48
N GLU A 345 -1.18 -33.78 -13.55
CA GLU A 345 0.02 -33.07 -13.09
C GLU A 345 1.03 -32.87 -14.22
N LYS A 346 1.27 -33.89 -15.05
CA LYS A 346 2.17 -33.80 -16.20
C LYS A 346 1.68 -32.77 -17.22
N GLN A 347 0.38 -32.82 -17.57
CA GLN A 347 -0.20 -31.89 -18.52
C GLN A 347 -0.17 -30.45 -17.98
N LEU A 348 -0.41 -30.27 -16.68
CA LEU A 348 -0.31 -28.97 -16.02
C LEU A 348 1.13 -28.43 -16.05
N ASP A 349 2.14 -29.24 -15.76
CA ASP A 349 3.54 -28.80 -15.79
C ASP A 349 3.99 -28.37 -17.20
N VAL A 350 3.54 -29.09 -18.23
CA VAL A 350 3.79 -28.71 -19.63
C VAL A 350 3.07 -27.41 -19.97
N LEU A 351 1.80 -27.28 -19.57
CA LEU A 351 0.99 -26.08 -19.77
C LEU A 351 1.64 -24.84 -19.14
N ILE A 352 2.12 -24.95 -17.89
CA ILE A 352 2.81 -23.89 -17.16
C ILE A 352 4.15 -23.55 -17.83
N SER A 353 4.92 -24.56 -18.20
CA SER A 353 6.21 -24.37 -18.88
C SER A 353 6.05 -23.72 -20.26
N GLY A 354 4.98 -24.05 -20.99
CA GLY A 354 4.62 -23.41 -22.25
C GLY A 354 4.25 -21.94 -22.06
N ALA A 355 3.40 -21.65 -21.08
CA ALA A 355 2.99 -20.29 -20.74
C ALA A 355 4.14 -19.38 -20.28
N MET A 356 5.16 -19.93 -19.61
CA MET A 356 6.36 -19.15 -19.23
C MET A 356 7.28 -18.84 -20.41
N LYS A 357 7.23 -19.64 -21.49
CA LYS A 357 8.08 -19.47 -22.67
C LYS A 357 7.48 -18.53 -23.73
N ALA A 358 6.16 -18.51 -23.88
CA ALA A 358 5.42 -17.66 -24.81
C ALA A 358 5.35 -16.22 -24.30
#